data_AF-A0A7W8FAH0-F1
#
_entry.id   AF-A0A7W8FAH0-F1
#
_cell.length_a   1.000
_cell.length_b   1.000
_cell.length_c   1.000
_cell.angle_alpha   90.00
_cell.angle_beta   90.00
_cell.angle_gamma   90.00
#
_symmetry.space_group_name_H-M   'P 1'
#
loop_
_entity.id
_entity.type
_entity.pdbx_description
1 polymer ?
#
loop_
_entity_poly.entity_id
_entity_poly.type
_entity_poly.pdbx_seq_one_letter_code
_entity_poly.pdbx_strand_id
1 'polypeptide(L)' 'MSESGLRERKKQRMYRTVSDTAIRLFLERGFDAVSVAEVAAAAEISKPTLFRYFPAWSR' A
#
# COMPACT_ATOMS: atom_id res chain seq x y z
N MET A 1 3.60 6.24 -28.00
CA MET A 1 4.03 5.94 -26.60
C MET A 1 2.82 5.41 -25.85
N SER A 2 2.81 4.11 -25.59
CA SER A 2 1.61 3.36 -25.18
C SER A 2 1.17 3.70 -23.76
N GLU A 3 -0.12 4.02 -23.59
CA GLU A 3 -0.77 4.35 -22.32
C GLU A 3 -0.60 3.26 -21.24
N SER A 4 -0.42 2.01 -21.68
CA SER A 4 -0.11 0.84 -20.85
C SER A 4 1.14 1.02 -19.99
N GLY A 5 2.19 1.65 -20.51
CA GLY A 5 3.44 1.86 -19.77
C GLY A 5 3.30 2.88 -18.64
N LEU A 6 2.50 3.94 -18.83
CA LEU A 6 2.29 4.96 -17.80
C LEU A 6 1.42 4.43 -16.66
N ARG A 7 0.37 3.66 -16.99
CA ARG A 7 -0.51 3.00 -16.01
C ARG A 7 0.28 2.00 -15.17
N GLU A 8 1.10 1.16 -15.78
CA GLU A 8 1.91 0.18 -15.04
C GLU A 8 2.94 0.88 -14.14
N ARG A 9 3.62 1.92 -14.61
CA ARG A 9 4.54 2.70 -13.76
C ARG A 9 3.84 3.34 -12.57
N LYS A 10 2.62 3.85 -12.75
CA LYS A 10 1.82 4.40 -11.64
C LYS A 10 1.44 3.32 -10.63
N LYS A 11 1.04 2.14 -11.11
CA LYS A 11 0.75 0.97 -10.27
C LYS A 11 1.98 0.55 -9.44
N GLN A 12 3.14 0.38 -10.08
CA GLN A 12 4.38 0.00 -9.40
C GLN A 12 4.81 1.00 -8.33
N ARG A 13 4.68 2.31 -8.60
CA ARG A 13 4.92 3.34 -7.59
C ARG A 13 3.98 3.22 -6.40
N MET A 14 2.70 2.98 -6.64
CA MET A 14 1.73 2.79 -5.56
C MET A 14 2.07 1.58 -4.69
N TYR A 15 2.40 0.44 -5.29
CA TYR A 15 2.86 -0.73 -4.55
C TYR A 15 4.06 -0.41 -3.67
N ARG A 16 5.08 0.24 -4.24
CA ARG A 16 6.29 0.58 -3.51
C ARG A 16 6.01 1.51 -2.33
N THR A 17 5.26 2.59 -2.54
CA THR A 17 4.91 3.54 -1.47
C THR A 17 4.17 2.86 -0.33
N VAL A 18 3.19 2.00 -0.62
CA VAL A 18 2.42 1.30 0.42
C VAL A 18 3.29 0.28 1.14
N SER A 19 4.10 -0.50 0.43
CA SER A 19 5.01 -1.49 1.02
C SER A 19 6.07 -0.85 1.91
N ASP A 20 6.73 0.22 1.44
CA ASP A 20 7.76 0.92 2.22
C ASP A 20 7.16 1.51 3.51
N THR A 21 5.96 2.11 3.42
CA THR A 21 5.24 2.63 4.59
C THR A 21 4.84 1.51 5.57
N ALA A 22 4.33 0.39 5.06
CA ALA A 22 3.93 -0.75 5.89
C ALA A 22 5.14 -1.34 6.63
N ILE A 23 6.24 -1.59 5.91
CA ILE A 23 7.49 -2.11 6.48
C ILE A 23 7.98 -1.19 7.59
N ARG A 24 8.01 0.13 7.35
CA ARG A 24 8.43 1.10 8.36
C ARG A 24 7.57 1.01 9.62
N LEU A 25 6.25 0.99 9.48
CA LEU A 25 5.34 0.89 10.63
C LEU A 25 5.51 -0.43 11.38
N PHE A 26 5.64 -1.55 10.66
CA PHE A 26 5.85 -2.87 11.26
C PHE A 26 7.17 -2.97 12.01
N LEU A 27 8.25 -2.36 11.48
CA LEU A 27 9.54 -2.31 12.17
C LEU A 27 9.50 -1.44 13.43
N GLU A 28 8.77 -0.32 13.39
CA GLU A 28 8.67 0.62 14.52
C GLU A 28 7.78 0.10 15.67
N ARG A 29 6.69 -0.62 15.34
CA ARG A 29 5.62 -0.94 16.29
C ARG A 29 5.34 -2.43 16.47
N GLY A 30 5.90 -3.27 15.60
CA GLY A 30 5.56 -4.69 15.51
C GLY A 30 4.35 -4.96 14.60
N PHE A 31 4.26 -6.20 14.10
CA PHE A 31 3.19 -6.60 13.17
C PHE A 31 1.80 -6.59 13.80
N ASP A 32 1.67 -7.04 15.04
CA ASP A 32 0.36 -7.16 15.71
C ASP A 32 -0.24 -5.80 16.10
N ALA A 33 0.60 -4.76 16.21
CA ALA A 33 0.19 -3.43 16.64
C ALA A 33 -0.22 -2.51 15.48
N VAL A 34 0.03 -2.89 14.22
CA VAL A 34 -0.21 -2.05 13.05
C VAL A 34 -1.38 -2.59 12.26
N SER A 35 -2.46 -1.82 12.22
CA SER A 35 -3.65 -2.15 11.45
C SER A 35 -3.50 -1.75 9.97
N VAL A 36 -4.23 -2.44 9.10
CA VAL A 36 -4.38 -2.05 7.68
C VAL A 36 -4.93 -0.62 7.55
N ALA A 37 -5.73 -0.16 8.51
CA ALA A 37 -6.24 1.20 8.55
C ALA A 37 -5.12 2.24 8.71
N GLU A 38 -4.18 1.99 9.60
CA GLU A 38 -3.03 2.87 9.84
C GLU A 38 -2.09 2.89 8.65
N VAL A 39 -1.85 1.74 8.02
CA VAL A 39 -1.03 1.69 6.78
C VAL A 39 -1.69 2.50 5.67
N ALA A 40 -3.01 2.37 5.48
CA ALA A 40 -3.74 3.14 4.47
C ALA A 40 -3.66 4.64 4.74
N ALA A 41 -3.87 5.05 6.00
CA ALA A 41 -3.76 6.45 6.42
C ALA A 41 -2.34 7.01 6.22
N ALA A 42 -1.31 6.26 6.61
CA ALA A 42 0.08 6.67 6.47
C ALA A 42 0.57 6.70 5.02
N ALA A 43 -0.04 5.91 4.13
CA ALA A 43 0.23 5.93 2.69
C ALA A 43 -0.70 6.91 1.93
N GLU A 44 -1.51 7.69 2.63
CA GLU A 44 -2.44 8.68 2.07
C GLU A 44 -3.44 8.10 1.06
N ILE A 45 -3.92 6.88 1.31
CA ILE A 45 -4.92 6.20 0.48
C ILE A 45 -6.08 5.65 1.29
N SER A 46 -7.22 5.46 0.62
CA SER A 46 -8.38 4.81 1.24
C SER A 46 -8.17 3.29 1.36
N LYS A 47 -8.78 2.66 2.38
CA LYS A 47 -8.78 1.19 2.52
C LYS A 47 -9.21 0.45 1.24
N PRO A 48 -10.29 0.86 0.52
CA PRO A 48 -10.65 0.23 -0.74
C PRO A 48 -9.55 0.35 -1.82
N THR A 49 -8.88 1.50 -1.89
CA THR A 49 -7.74 1.68 -2.80
C THR A 49 -6.62 0.72 -2.44
N LEU A 50 -6.31 0.61 -1.16
CA LEU A 50 -5.29 -0.31 -0.67
C LEU A 50 -5.66 -1.77 -1.00
N PHE A 51 -6.88 -2.22 -0.73
CA PHE A 51 -7.32 -3.59 -1.05
C PHE A 51 -7.30 -3.90 -2.55
N ARG A 52 -7.54 -2.90 -3.41
CA ARG A 52 -7.39 -3.06 -4.87
C ARG A 52 -5.96 -3.40 -5.27
N TYR A 53 -4.94 -2.91 -4.56
CA TYR A 53 -3.54 -3.24 -4.79
C TYR A 53 -3.07 -4.43 -3.94
N PHE A 54 -3.63 -4.64 -2.75
CA PHE A 54 -3.25 -5.72 -1.83
C PHE A 54 -4.48 -6.55 -1.45
N PRO A 55 -4.98 -7.43 -2.35
CA PRO A 55 -6.16 -8.24 -2.09
C PRO A 55 -5.99 -9.19 -0.88
N ALA A 56 -4.77 -9.65 -0.63
CA ALA A 56 -4.47 -10.53 0.51
C ALA A 56 -4.68 -9.86 1.87
N TRP A 57 -4.78 -8.52 1.94
CA TRP A 57 -4.97 -7.79 3.19
C TRP A 57 -6.44 -7.57 3.54
N SER A 58 -7.37 -8.01 2.68
CA SER A 58 -8.81 -7.92 2.96
C SER A 58 -9.34 -9.10 3.79
N ARG A 59 -8.51 -10.09 4.09
CA ARG A 59 -8.83 -11.26 4.91
C ARG A 59 -8.28 -11.05 6.31
#